data_AF-A0A450XF38-F1
#
_entry.id   AF-A0A450XF38-F1
#
_cell.length_a   1.000
_cell.length_b   1.000
_cell.length_c   1.000
_cell.angle_alpha   90.00
_cell.angle_beta   90.00
_cell.angle_gamma   90.00
#
_symmetry.space_group_name_H-M   'P 1'
#
loop_
_entity.id
_entity.type
_entity.pdbx_description
1 polymer ?
#
loop_
_entity_poly.entity_id
_entity_poly.type
_entity_poly.pdbx_seq_one_letter_code
_entity_poly.pdbx_strand_id
1 'polypeptide(L)'
;MLSLIIDETLFEFAFGCAIASVAFLVVDYAYFVAQGGKESLLNIKYLGNNFLFIVITWFLGAFVVGYFAVYVGMFHEESRLSVVTVGILWPIVLSKMIAGARGHLDAEEDIEEREP
;
A
#
# COMPACT_ATOMS: atom_id res chain seq x y z
N MET A 1 0.03 -22.53 24.90
CA MET A 1 0.06 -21.20 25.55
C MET A 1 0.99 -20.24 24.80
N LEU A 2 2.25 -20.61 24.52
CA LEU A 2 3.17 -19.79 23.71
C LEU A 2 2.64 -19.47 22.29
N SER A 3 2.04 -20.44 21.60
CA SER A 3 1.47 -20.22 20.25
C SER A 3 0.33 -19.20 20.22
N LEU A 4 -0.45 -19.09 21.30
CA LEU A 4 -1.61 -18.19 21.38
C LEU A 4 -1.15 -16.73 21.58
N ILE A 5 -0.07 -16.54 22.33
CA ILE A 5 0.55 -15.24 22.56
C ILE A 5 1.21 -14.72 21.27
N ILE A 6 1.88 -15.62 20.53
CA ILE A 6 2.50 -15.28 19.24
C ILE A 6 1.44 -14.88 18.21
N ASP A 7 0.31 -15.59 18.14
CA ASP A 7 -0.79 -15.22 17.23
C ASP A 7 -1.40 -13.84 17.56
N GLU A 8 -1.49 -13.49 18.85
CA GLU A 8 -2.02 -12.19 19.30
C GLU A 8 -1.07 -11.03 18.96
N THR A 9 0.24 -11.18 19.22
CA THR A 9 1.25 -10.16 18.91
C THR A 9 1.46 -9.98 17.39
N LEU A 10 1.39 -11.08 16.63
CA LEU A 10 1.37 -11.07 15.17
C LEU A 10 0.19 -10.26 14.63
N PHE A 11 -1.00 -10.50 15.18
CA PHE A 11 -2.20 -9.81 14.75
C PHE A 11 -2.15 -8.32 15.08
N GLU A 12 -1.70 -7.96 16.27
CA GLU A 12 -1.51 -6.56 16.68
C GLU A 12 -0.51 -5.83 15.77
N PHE A 13 0.61 -6.48 15.41
CA PHE A 13 1.60 -5.91 14.50
C PHE A 13 1.03 -5.71 13.09
N ALA A 14 0.38 -6.73 12.53
CA ALA A 14 -0.24 -6.66 11.20
C ALA A 14 -1.34 -5.60 11.14
N PHE A 15 -2.14 -5.49 12.21
CA PHE A 15 -3.16 -4.45 12.34
C PHE A 15 -2.55 -3.05 12.43
N GLY A 16 -1.45 -2.89 13.17
CA GLY A 16 -0.67 -1.65 13.22
C GLY A 16 -0.14 -1.23 11.86
N CYS A 17 0.39 -2.17 11.07
CA CYS A 17 0.84 -1.92 9.69
C CYS A 17 -0.31 -1.44 8.80
N ALA A 18 -1.48 -2.06 8.93
CA ALA A 18 -2.66 -1.70 8.17
C ALA A 18 -3.17 -0.29 8.53
N ILE A 19 -3.18 0.08 9.82
CA ILE A 19 -3.50 1.44 10.26
C ILE A 19 -2.50 2.46 9.72
N ALA A 20 -1.19 2.17 9.81
CA ALA A 20 -0.15 3.07 9.31
C ALA A 20 -0.28 3.29 7.79
N SER A 21 -0.60 2.24 7.04
CA SER A 21 -0.87 2.32 5.61
C SER A 21 -2.08 3.22 5.30
N VAL A 22 -3.17 3.08 6.05
CA VAL A 22 -4.36 3.93 5.85
C VAL A 22 -4.07 5.37 6.24
N ALA A 23 -3.34 5.61 7.33
CA ALA A 23 -2.93 6.96 7.73
C ALA A 23 -2.08 7.63 6.63
N PHE A 24 -1.16 6.90 6.00
CA PHE A 24 -0.39 7.39 4.87
C PHE A 24 -1.28 7.75 3.67
N LEU A 25 -2.28 6.92 3.37
CA LEU A 25 -3.24 7.14 2.29
C LEU A 25 -4.11 8.38 2.55
N VAL A 26 -4.50 8.62 3.80
CA VAL A 26 -5.20 9.84 4.23
C VAL A 26 -4.33 11.08 4.03
N VAL A 27 -3.03 10.99 4.37
CA VAL A 27 -2.08 12.10 4.14
C VAL A 27 -1.89 12.36 2.64
N ASP A 28 -1.76 11.31 1.81
CA ASP A 28 -1.68 11.46 0.36
C ASP A 28 -2.95 12.07 -0.24
N TYR A 29 -4.12 11.68 0.26
CA TYR A 29 -5.39 12.28 -0.15
C TYR A 29 -5.49 13.76 0.26
N ALA A 30 -5.08 14.11 1.49
CA ALA A 30 -5.04 15.50 1.93
C ALA A 30 -4.08 16.34 1.07
N TYR A 31 -2.94 15.76 0.67
CA TYR A 31 -1.99 16.38 -0.24
C TYR A 31 -2.59 16.60 -1.64
N PHE A 32 -3.27 15.59 -2.19
CA PHE A 32 -3.97 15.67 -3.47
C PHE A 32 -5.04 16.79 -3.47
N VAL A 33 -5.82 16.89 -2.40
CA VAL A 33 -6.81 17.97 -2.23
C VAL A 33 -6.13 19.33 -2.11
N ALA A 34 -5.04 19.44 -1.34
CA ALA A 34 -4.29 20.69 -1.18
C ALA A 34 -3.67 21.18 -2.50
N GLN A 35 -3.30 20.27 -3.41
CA GLN A 35 -2.80 20.60 -4.74
C GLN A 35 -3.89 20.89 -5.79
N GLY A 36 -5.16 20.88 -5.41
CA GLY A 36 -6.28 21.13 -6.33
C GLY A 36 -6.51 20.00 -7.34
N GLY A 37 -6.19 18.75 -6.96
CA GLY A 37 -6.52 17.55 -7.71
C GLY A 37 -5.63 17.27 -8.93
N LYS A 38 -4.44 17.90 -9.00
CA LYS A 38 -3.51 17.76 -10.13
C LYS A 38 -2.49 16.65 -9.92
N GLU A 39 -1.90 16.50 -8.73
CA GLU A 39 -0.89 15.47 -8.44
C GLU A 39 -1.11 14.80 -7.08
N SER A 40 -0.91 13.48 -7.02
CA SER A 40 -0.86 12.66 -5.79
C SER A 40 0.55 12.05 -5.72
N LEU A 41 1.13 11.90 -4.51
CA LEU A 41 2.46 11.32 -4.34
C LEU A 41 2.49 9.85 -4.78
N LEU A 42 1.37 9.16 -4.65
CA LEU A 42 1.19 7.78 -5.08
C LEU A 42 0.75 7.65 -6.54
N ASN A 43 0.60 8.77 -7.27
CA ASN A 43 0.08 8.83 -8.64
C ASN A 43 -1.26 8.09 -8.80
N ILE A 44 -2.08 8.09 -7.74
CA ILE A 44 -3.40 7.48 -7.75
C ILE A 44 -4.39 8.56 -8.16
N LYS A 45 -5.09 8.34 -9.28
CA LYS A 45 -6.27 9.14 -9.60
C LYS A 45 -7.40 8.71 -8.67
N TYR A 46 -7.64 9.49 -7.62
CA TYR A 46 -8.79 9.33 -6.74
C TYR A 46 -10.08 9.72 -7.47
N LEU A 47 -10.55 8.85 -8.37
CA LEU A 47 -11.79 9.03 -9.10
C LEU A 47 -12.99 8.59 -8.23
N GLY A 48 -13.58 9.53 -7.49
CA GLY A 48 -14.88 9.38 -6.83
C GLY A 48 -15.03 8.13 -5.93
N ASN A 49 -16.13 7.39 -6.12
CA ASN A 49 -16.59 6.27 -5.28
C ASN A 49 -15.60 5.09 -5.12
N ASN A 50 -14.50 5.09 -5.89
CA ASN A 50 -13.45 4.07 -5.79
C ASN A 50 -12.47 4.29 -4.63
N PHE A 51 -12.53 5.43 -3.93
CA PHE A 51 -11.66 5.70 -2.77
C PHE A 51 -11.80 4.63 -1.68
N LEU A 52 -13.02 4.20 -1.36
CA LEU A 52 -13.26 3.19 -0.32
C LEU A 52 -12.66 1.83 -0.70
N PHE A 53 -12.75 1.46 -1.99
CA PHE A 53 -12.14 0.23 -2.51
C PHE A 53 -10.62 0.29 -2.45
N ILE A 54 -10.03 1.46 -2.76
CA ILE A 54 -8.59 1.71 -2.62
C ILE A 54 -8.21 1.54 -1.14
N VAL A 55 -8.88 2.22 -0.21
CA VAL A 55 -8.58 2.11 1.22
C VAL A 55 -8.64 0.66 1.71
N ILE A 56 -9.68 -0.10 1.34
CA ILE A 56 -9.84 -1.50 1.75
C ILE A 56 -8.72 -2.40 1.17
N THR A 57 -8.44 -2.26 -0.13
CA THR A 57 -7.39 -3.06 -0.80
C THR A 57 -6.03 -2.79 -0.18
N TRP A 58 -5.77 -1.53 0.18
CA TRP A 58 -4.52 -1.10 0.77
C TRP A 58 -4.38 -1.55 2.21
N PHE A 59 -5.46 -1.46 2.98
CA PHE A 59 -5.53 -2.02 4.33
C PHE A 59 -5.24 -3.53 4.33
N LEU A 60 -5.93 -4.28 3.47
CA LEU A 60 -5.73 -5.73 3.35
C LEU A 60 -4.32 -6.09 2.89
N GLY A 61 -3.77 -5.38 1.92
CA GLY A 61 -2.40 -5.61 1.44
C GLY A 61 -1.35 -5.38 2.53
N ALA A 62 -1.45 -4.25 3.26
CA ALA A 62 -0.53 -3.95 4.35
C ALA A 62 -0.70 -4.92 5.54
N PHE A 63 -1.92 -5.39 5.80
CA PHE A 63 -2.18 -6.41 6.82
C PHE A 63 -1.48 -7.74 6.47
N VAL A 64 -1.70 -8.26 5.26
CA VAL A 64 -1.10 -9.53 4.81
C VAL A 64 0.42 -9.43 4.79
N VAL A 65 0.97 -8.32 4.29
CA VAL A 65 2.42 -8.11 4.22
C VAL A 65 3.02 -7.94 5.61
N GLY A 66 2.36 -7.22 6.51
CA GLY A 66 2.75 -7.10 7.91
C GLY A 66 2.77 -8.46 8.62
N TYR A 67 1.75 -9.28 8.40
CA TYR A 67 1.67 -10.64 8.93
C TYR A 67 2.81 -11.52 8.40
N PHE A 68 3.04 -11.52 7.08
CA PHE A 68 4.16 -12.27 6.47
C PHE A 68 5.53 -11.79 6.94
N ALA A 69 5.72 -10.47 7.11
CA ALA A 69 6.99 -9.89 7.51
C ALA A 69 7.46 -10.39 8.89
N VAL A 70 6.52 -10.57 9.82
CA VAL A 70 6.81 -11.14 11.13
C VAL A 70 6.87 -12.68 11.07
N TYR A 71 6.00 -13.32 10.30
CA TYR A 71 6.00 -14.78 10.12
C TYR A 71 7.35 -15.32 9.61
N VAL A 72 8.00 -14.59 8.70
CA VAL A 72 9.32 -14.95 8.14
C VAL A 72 10.47 -14.49 9.05
N GLY A 73 10.17 -13.84 10.19
CA GLY A 73 11.18 -13.33 11.14
C GLY A 73 11.99 -12.16 10.60
N MET A 74 11.48 -11.44 9.60
CA MET A 74 12.19 -10.36 8.92
C MET A 74 12.26 -9.09 9.80
N PHE A 75 11.29 -8.90 10.70
CA PHE A 75 11.24 -7.79 11.64
C PHE A 75 10.85 -8.27 13.04
N HIS A 76 11.39 -7.61 14.07
CA HIS A 76 11.00 -7.85 15.45
C HIS A 76 9.69 -7.13 15.77
N GLU A 77 8.77 -7.87 16.39
CA GLU A 77 7.38 -7.46 16.71
C GLU A 77 7.32 -6.22 17.61
N GLU A 78 8.34 -6.02 18.45
CA GLU A 78 8.39 -4.90 19.41
C GLU A 78 8.79 -3.55 18.77
N SER A 79 9.28 -3.57 17.52
CA SER A 79 9.80 -2.37 16.87
C SER A 79 8.67 -1.56 16.23
N ARG A 80 8.30 -0.45 16.88
CA ARG A 80 7.31 0.52 16.34
C ARG A 80 7.73 1.10 14.99
N LEU A 81 9.03 1.22 14.74
CA LEU A 81 9.53 1.68 13.44
C LEU A 81 9.21 0.66 12.35
N SER A 82 9.37 -0.63 12.62
CA SER A 82 9.09 -1.69 11.65
C SER A 82 7.64 -1.68 11.18
N VAL A 83 6.70 -1.45 12.10
CA VAL A 83 5.26 -1.29 11.79
C VAL A 83 5.03 -0.18 10.75
N VAL A 84 5.59 1.01 11.01
CA VAL A 84 5.43 2.18 10.14
C VAL A 84 6.15 1.97 8.82
N THR A 85 7.34 1.38 8.85
CA THR A 85 8.13 1.16 7.63
C THR A 85 7.43 0.18 6.70
N VAL A 86 6.98 -0.96 7.20
CA VAL A 86 6.26 -1.97 6.40
C VAL A 86 4.91 -1.42 5.92
N GLY A 87 4.17 -0.77 6.82
CA GLY A 87 2.88 -0.15 6.50
C GLY A 87 2.96 0.95 5.43
N ILE A 88 4.06 1.71 5.35
CA ILE A 88 4.27 2.74 4.32
C ILE A 88 4.98 2.17 3.08
N LEU A 89 5.85 1.17 3.24
CA LEU A 89 6.62 0.62 2.12
C LEU A 89 5.71 -0.07 1.11
N TRP A 90 4.73 -0.85 1.59
CA TRP A 90 3.78 -1.55 0.73
C TRP A 90 3.04 -0.61 -0.24
N PRO A 91 2.40 0.48 0.24
CA PRO A 91 1.91 1.59 -0.58
C PRO A 91 2.79 2.01 -1.75
N ILE A 92 4.05 2.32 -1.44
CA ILE A 92 4.99 2.91 -2.38
C ILE A 92 5.38 1.89 -3.44
N VAL A 93 5.66 0.65 -3.01
CA VAL A 93 6.02 -0.45 -3.92
C VAL A 93 4.87 -0.73 -4.88
N LEU A 94 3.64 -0.85 -4.37
CA LEU A 94 2.47 -1.14 -5.19
C LEU A 94 2.19 -0.03 -6.20
N SER A 95 2.23 1.24 -5.78
CA SER A 95 2.09 2.38 -6.70
C SER A 95 3.13 2.38 -7.81
N LYS A 96 4.38 2.03 -7.50
CA LYS A 96 5.43 1.93 -8.52
C LYS A 96 5.22 0.74 -9.46
N MET A 97 4.74 -0.39 -8.96
CA MET A 97 4.39 -1.53 -9.82
C MET A 97 3.24 -1.18 -10.78
N ILE A 98 2.21 -0.48 -10.29
CA ILE A 98 1.08 -0.02 -11.12
C ILE A 98 1.55 0.98 -12.18
N ALA A 99 2.41 1.93 -11.81
CA ALA A 99 2.97 2.89 -12.75
C ALA A 99 3.84 2.21 -13.82
N GLY A 100 4.66 1.24 -13.43
CA GLY A 100 5.45 0.43 -14.35
C GLY A 100 4.59 -0.41 -15.29
N ALA A 101 3.53 -1.04 -14.79
CA ALA A 101 2.60 -1.82 -15.61
C ALA A 101 1.84 -0.95 -16.63
N ARG A 102 1.42 0.27 -16.25
CA ARG A 102 0.77 1.21 -17.18
C ARG A 102 1.71 1.65 -18.31
N GLY A 103 2.97 1.94 -17.99
CA GLY A 103 3.96 2.32 -19.00
C GLY A 103 4.25 1.22 -20.05
N HIS A 104 4.00 -0.05 -19.71
CA HIS A 104 4.10 -1.16 -20.67
C HIS A 104 2.85 -1.32 -21.54
N LEU A 105 1.66 -1.01 -21.02
CA LEU A 105 0.41 -1.09 -21.77
C LEU A 105 0.30 0.03 -22.81
N ASP A 106 0.64 1.26 -22.43
CA ASP A 106 0.63 2.42 -23.34
C ASP A 106 1.68 2.25 -24.46
N ALA A 107 2.80 1.57 -24.18
CA ALA A 107 3.82 1.28 -25.18
C ALA A 107 3.42 0.19 -26.18
N GLU A 108 2.49 -0.71 -25.81
CA GLU A 108 2.02 -1.78 -26.69
C GLU A 108 0.91 -1.28 -27.63
N GLU A 109 0.02 -0.39 -27.16
CA GLU A 109 -0.98 0.28 -28.02
C GLU A 109 -0.32 1.18 -29.10
N ASP A 110 0.78 1.89 -28.77
CA ASP A 110 1.51 2.75 -29.72
C ASP A 110 2.26 1.95 -30.81
N ILE A 111 2.54 0.67 -30.54
CA ILE A 111 3.15 -0.26 -31.51
C ILE A 111 2.09 -0.86 -32.43
N GLU A 112 0.91 -1.21 -31.89
CA GLU A 112 -0.22 -1.75 -32.68
C GLU A 112 -0.82 -0.71 -33.64
N GLU A 113 -0.83 0.58 -33.28
CA GLU A 113 -1.27 1.67 -34.18
C GLU A 113 -0.27 1.98 -35.32
N ARG A 114 0.96 1.46 -35.25
CA ARG A 114 2.03 1.69 -36.25
C ARG A 114 2.22 0.55 -37.26
N GLU A 115 1.52 -0.57 -37.13
CA GLU A 115 1.49 -1.64 -38.13
C GLU A 115 0.15 -1.64 -38.91
N PRO A 116 0.07 -0.96 -40.08
CA PRO A 116 -1.01 -1.12 -41.05
C PRO A 116 -0.89 -2.37 -41.93
#